data_AF-A0A7C1D6S4-F1
#
_entry.id   AF-A0A7C1D6S4-F1
#
_cell.length_a   1.000
_cell.length_b   1.000
_cell.length_c   1.000
_cell.angle_alpha   90.00
_cell.angle_beta   90.00
_cell.angle_gamma   90.00
#
_symmetry.space_group_name_H-M   'P 1'
#
loop_
_entity.id
_entity.type
_entity.pdbx_description
1 polymer ?
#
loop_
_entity_poly.entity_id
_entity_poly.type
_entity_poly.pdbx_seq_one_letter_code
_entity_poly.pdbx_strand_id
1 'polypeptide(L)'
;MKKTLGTILVAAAVVMLTGTFAFAQYAAAGAGAFPYFQFGCLVIGGLIVVSLKRKFEQMYTAEAVGVFALYTVLMALFTNPVIETVKTIVS
;
A
#
# COMPACT_ATOMS: atom_id res chain seq x y z
N MET A 1 7.00 -4.61 -25.60
CA MET A 1 7.96 -4.22 -24.54
C MET A 1 7.50 -3.02 -23.69
N LYS A 2 6.91 -1.95 -24.28
CA LYS A 2 6.39 -0.79 -23.50
C LYS A 2 5.36 -1.18 -22.42
N LYS A 3 4.46 -2.13 -22.71
CA LYS A 3 3.43 -2.61 -21.78
C LYS A 3 4.03 -3.36 -20.57
N THR A 4 5.05 -4.20 -20.81
CA THR A 4 5.77 -4.95 -19.76
C THR A 4 6.48 -4.02 -18.79
N LEU A 5 7.11 -2.96 -19.30
CA LEU A 5 7.78 -1.97 -18.48
C LEU A 5 6.81 -1.25 -17.53
N GLY A 6 5.63 -0.87 -18.03
CA GLY A 6 4.57 -0.26 -17.21
C GLY A 6 4.08 -1.18 -16.09
N THR A 7 3.85 -2.46 -16.36
CA THR A 7 3.45 -3.42 -15.33
C THR A 7 4.55 -3.66 -14.28
N ILE A 8 5.83 -3.72 -14.71
CA ILE A 8 6.97 -3.84 -13.79
C ILE A 8 7.05 -2.63 -12.86
N LEU A 9 6.86 -1.42 -13.39
CA LEU A 9 6.86 -0.19 -12.58
C LEU A 9 5.74 -0.19 -11.53
N VAL A 10 4.52 -0.61 -11.89
CA VAL A 10 3.42 -0.73 -10.92
C VAL A 10 3.76 -1.77 -9.85
N ALA A 11 4.31 -2.93 -10.23
CA ALA A 11 4.70 -3.97 -9.27
C ALA A 11 5.80 -3.48 -8.32
N ALA A 12 6.82 -2.78 -8.83
CA ALA A 12 7.87 -2.18 -8.01
C ALA A 12 7.30 -1.16 -7.02
N ALA A 13 6.39 -0.28 -7.47
CA ALA A 13 5.73 0.69 -6.60
C ALA A 13 4.88 0.00 -5.51
N VAL A 14 4.14 -1.06 -5.87
CA VAL A 14 3.36 -1.86 -4.91
C VAL A 14 4.25 -2.43 -3.82
N VAL A 15 5.40 -3.02 -4.21
CA VAL A 15 6.36 -3.60 -3.25
C VAL A 15 6.95 -2.50 -2.35
N MET A 16 7.36 -1.37 -2.92
CA MET A 16 7.94 -0.27 -2.14
C MET A 16 6.93 0.33 -1.15
N LEU A 17 5.69 0.57 -1.57
CA LEU A 17 4.64 1.13 -0.71
C LEU A 17 4.25 0.15 0.40
N THR A 18 4.09 -1.13 0.07
CA THR A 18 3.80 -2.19 1.06
C THR A 18 4.95 -2.35 2.06
N GLY A 19 6.20 -2.30 1.58
CA GLY A 19 7.39 -2.31 2.44
C GLY A 19 7.48 -1.08 3.35
N THR A 20 7.16 0.10 2.82
CA THR A 20 7.13 1.36 3.59
C THR A 20 6.09 1.29 4.70
N PHE A 21 4.90 0.77 4.40
CA PHE A 21 3.87 0.52 5.40
C PHE A 21 4.38 -0.44 6.49
N ALA A 22 4.95 -1.58 6.11
CA ALA A 22 5.44 -2.54 7.09
C ALA A 22 6.54 -1.95 7.99
N PHE A 23 7.49 -1.22 7.40
CA PHE A 23 8.56 -0.57 8.16
C PHE A 23 8.00 0.47 9.14
N ALA A 24 7.14 1.37 8.68
CA ALA A 24 6.56 2.43 9.50
C ALA A 24 5.75 1.86 10.68
N GLN A 25 4.93 0.84 10.41
CA GLN A 25 4.09 0.23 11.44
C GLN A 25 4.89 -0.57 12.46
N TYR A 26 5.93 -1.28 12.01
CA TYR A 26 6.84 -1.97 12.93
C TYR A 26 7.59 -0.98 13.81
N ALA A 27 8.06 0.14 13.25
CA ALA A 27 8.75 1.18 14.01
C ALA A 27 7.84 1.86 15.06
N ALA A 28 6.55 2.01 14.76
CA ALA A 28 5.60 2.67 15.67
C ALA A 28 5.00 1.73 16.73
N ALA A 29 4.70 0.47 16.40
CA ALA A 29 3.97 -0.47 17.26
C ALA A 29 4.83 -1.62 17.83
N GLY A 30 5.96 -1.91 17.21
CA GLY A 30 6.72 -3.14 17.44
C GLY A 30 6.00 -4.42 16.98
N ALA A 31 6.63 -5.57 17.20
CA ALA A 31 6.12 -6.86 16.74
C ALA A 31 4.79 -7.28 17.38
N GLY A 32 4.53 -6.84 18.62
CA GLY A 32 3.35 -7.25 19.40
C GLY A 32 2.03 -6.63 18.92
N ALA A 33 2.08 -5.50 18.21
CA ALA A 33 0.90 -4.78 17.74
C ALA A 33 0.92 -4.54 16.22
N PHE A 34 1.68 -5.34 15.48
CA PHE A 34 1.80 -5.19 14.03
C PHE A 34 0.46 -5.46 13.32
N PRO A 35 0.01 -4.58 12.39
CA PRO A 35 -1.28 -4.71 11.72
C PRO A 35 -1.25 -5.72 10.56
N TYR A 36 -1.20 -7.02 10.89
CA TYR A 36 -1.10 -8.10 9.91
C TYR A 36 -2.27 -8.16 8.92
N PHE A 37 -3.49 -7.82 9.37
CA PHE A 37 -4.65 -7.81 8.50
C PHE A 37 -4.53 -6.75 7.40
N GLN A 38 -4.22 -5.50 7.78
CA GLN A 38 -4.01 -4.38 6.86
C GLN A 38 -2.83 -4.66 5.93
N PHE A 39 -1.74 -5.25 6.45
CA PHE A 39 -0.61 -5.67 5.63
C PHE A 39 -1.03 -6.73 4.59
N GLY A 40 -1.79 -7.76 4.99
CA GLY A 40 -2.33 -8.77 4.08
C GLY A 40 -3.26 -8.16 3.02
N CYS A 41 -4.10 -7.21 3.41
CA CYS A 41 -4.95 -6.45 2.49
C CYS A 41 -4.12 -5.68 1.45
N LEU A 42 -3.00 -5.06 1.83
CA LEU A 42 -2.09 -4.40 0.88
C LEU A 42 -1.44 -5.38 -0.10
N VAL A 43 -1.03 -6.55 0.37
CA VAL A 43 -0.47 -7.59 -0.51
C VAL A 43 -1.50 -8.02 -1.56
N ILE A 44 -2.72 -8.39 -1.12
CA ILE A 44 -3.78 -8.83 -2.04
C ILE A 44 -4.23 -7.69 -2.95
N GLY A 45 -4.44 -6.48 -2.41
CA GLY A 45 -4.79 -5.29 -3.18
C GLY A 45 -3.73 -4.97 -4.23
N GLY A 46 -2.45 -5.08 -3.89
CA GLY A 46 -1.35 -4.86 -4.81
C GLY A 46 -1.32 -5.85 -5.97
N LEU A 47 -1.55 -7.14 -5.68
CA LEU A 47 -1.69 -8.18 -6.71
C LEU A 47 -2.87 -7.90 -7.64
N ILE A 48 -4.00 -7.40 -7.12
CA ILE A 48 -5.15 -7.00 -7.92
C ILE A 48 -4.79 -5.84 -8.85
N VAL A 49 -4.18 -4.77 -8.34
CA VAL A 49 -3.81 -3.60 -9.16
C VAL A 49 -2.81 -3.98 -10.27
N VAL A 50 -1.80 -4.80 -9.97
CA VAL A 50 -0.86 -5.30 -10.97
C VAL A 50 -1.57 -6.15 -12.03
N SER A 51 -2.50 -7.01 -11.60
CA SER A 51 -3.31 -7.84 -12.51
C SER A 51 -4.19 -6.99 -13.43
N LEU A 52 -4.81 -5.93 -12.89
CA LEU A 52 -5.57 -4.95 -13.67
C LEU A 52 -4.67 -4.23 -14.68
N LYS A 53 -3.47 -3.79 -14.30
CA LYS A 53 -2.53 -3.12 -15.21
C LYS A 53 -2.07 -4.03 -16.34
N ARG A 54 -1.92 -5.32 -16.06
CA ARG A 54 -1.59 -6.30 -17.10
C ARG A 54 -2.77 -6.53 -18.06
N LYS A 55 -4.00 -6.59 -17.54
CA LYS A 55 -5.23 -6.86 -18.30
C LYS A 55 -5.68 -5.68 -19.16
N PHE A 56 -5.67 -4.46 -18.62
CA PHE A 56 -6.22 -3.26 -19.26
C PHE A 56 -5.11 -2.35 -19.80
N GLU A 57 -4.98 -2.26 -21.13
CA GLU A 57 -3.92 -1.47 -21.80
C GLU A 57 -4.03 0.03 -21.58
N GLN A 58 -5.25 0.55 -21.50
CA GLN A 58 -5.52 1.98 -21.38
C GLN A 58 -5.37 2.52 -19.95
N MET A 59 -5.21 1.66 -18.94
CA MET A 59 -5.00 2.14 -17.57
C MET A 59 -3.61 2.78 -17.45
N TYR A 60 -3.51 4.04 -17.03
CA TYR A 60 -2.21 4.70 -16.94
C TYR A 60 -1.39 4.18 -15.75
N THR A 61 -0.06 4.10 -15.92
CA THR A 61 0.84 3.64 -14.84
C THR A 61 0.74 4.53 -13.60
N ALA A 62 0.65 5.85 -13.80
CA ALA A 62 0.53 6.81 -12.70
C ALA A 62 -0.79 6.63 -11.93
N GLU A 63 -1.91 6.37 -12.62
CA GLU A 63 -3.19 6.10 -11.98
C GLU A 63 -3.16 4.82 -11.15
N ALA A 64 -2.59 3.74 -11.70
CA ALA A 64 -2.47 2.47 -10.99
C ALA A 64 -1.62 2.61 -9.72
N VAL A 65 -0.49 3.33 -9.80
CA VAL A 65 0.34 3.62 -8.62
C VAL A 65 -0.39 4.54 -7.64
N GLY A 66 -1.07 5.57 -8.15
CA GLY A 66 -1.81 6.54 -7.33
C GLY A 66 -2.94 5.89 -6.53
N VAL A 67 -3.74 5.03 -7.15
CA VAL A 67 -4.80 4.28 -6.46
C VAL A 67 -4.21 3.40 -5.37
N PHE A 68 -3.11 2.70 -5.64
CA PHE A 68 -2.47 1.86 -4.62
C PHE A 68 -1.85 2.67 -3.48
N ALA A 69 -1.29 3.86 -3.78
CA ALA A 69 -0.79 4.77 -2.77
C ALA A 69 -1.91 5.28 -1.84
N LEU A 70 -3.04 5.72 -2.42
CA LEU A 70 -4.22 6.12 -1.64
C LEU A 70 -4.78 4.97 -0.80
N TYR A 71 -4.80 3.76 -1.37
CA TYR A 71 -5.21 2.56 -0.63
C TYR A 71 -4.26 2.25 0.55
N THR A 72 -2.96 2.45 0.37
CA THR A 72 -1.95 2.29 1.42
C THR A 72 -2.17 3.29 2.56
N VAL A 73 -2.44 4.55 2.23
CA VAL A 73 -2.78 5.59 3.23
C VAL A 73 -4.07 5.21 3.96
N LEU A 74 -5.11 4.79 3.23
CA LEU A 74 -6.37 4.36 3.83
C LEU A 74 -6.15 3.22 4.83
N MET A 75 -5.37 2.19 4.46
CA MET A 75 -5.06 1.08 5.36
C MET A 75 -4.28 1.55 6.60
N ALA A 76 -3.37 2.50 6.46
CA ALA A 76 -2.59 3.06 7.58
C ALA A 76 -3.45 3.81 8.59
N LEU A 77 -4.44 4.58 8.14
CA LEU A 77 -5.33 5.35 9.03
C LEU A 77 -6.11 4.47 10.01
N PHE A 78 -6.40 3.23 9.64
CA PHE A 78 -7.15 2.28 10.48
C PHE A 78 -6.24 1.30 11.24
N THR A 79 -5.11 1.78 11.74
CA THR A 79 -4.17 1.00 12.55
C THR A 79 -4.03 1.60 13.93
N ASN A 80 -3.77 0.77 14.95
CA ASN A 80 -3.60 1.24 16.32
C ASN A 80 -2.58 2.38 16.46
N PRO A 81 -1.36 2.29 15.89
CA PRO A 81 -0.36 3.36 16.06
C PRO A 81 -0.82 4.72 15.51
N VAL A 82 -1.51 4.71 14.37
CA VAL A 82 -2.00 5.94 13.75
C VAL A 82 -3.18 6.51 14.53
N ILE A 83 -4.11 5.66 14.97
CA ILE A 83 -5.24 6.08 15.81
C ILE A 83 -4.76 6.67 17.13
N GLU A 84 -3.77 6.04 17.78
CA GLU A 84 -3.18 6.56 19.02
C GLU A 84 -2.54 7.94 18.81
N THR A 85 -1.77 8.11 17.72
CA THR A 85 -1.18 9.41 17.36
C THR A 85 -2.26 10.48 17.17
N VAL A 86 -3.35 10.16 16.46
CA VAL A 86 -4.46 11.10 16.26
C VAL A 86 -5.13 11.46 17.60
N LYS A 87 -5.33 10.49 18.50
CA LYS A 87 -5.89 10.75 19.84
C LYS A 87 -5.01 11.73 20.62
N THR A 88 -3.69 11.60 20.56
CA THR A 88 -2.76 12.51 21.23
C THR A 88 -2.79 13.93 20.67
N ILE A 89 -3.05 14.11 19.37
CA ILE A 89 -3.11 15.44 18.74
C ILE A 89 -4.42 16.17 19.05
N VAL A 90 -5.52 15.44 19.19
CA VAL A 90 -6.87 16.02 19.35
C VAL A 90 -7.26 16.22 20.83
N SER A 91 -6.57 15.54 21.75
CA SER A 91 -6.80 15.67 23.21
C SER A 91 -6.03 16.84 23.80
#